data_AF-A0AAD5LRG6-F1
#
_entry.id   AF-A0AAD5LRG6-F1
#
_cell.length_a   1.000
_cell.length_b   1.000
_cell.length_c   1.000
_cell.angle_alpha   90.00
_cell.angle_beta   90.00
_cell.angle_gamma   90.00
#
_symmetry.space_group_name_H-M   'P 1'
#
loop_
_entity.id
_entity.type
_entity.pdbx_description
1 polymer ?
#
loop_
_entity_poly.entity_id
_entity_poly.type
_entity_poly.pdbx_seq_one_letter_code
_entity_poly.pdbx_strand_id
1 'polypeptide(L)'
;MVWGTRAGVDDLLQKLQQPKTGTSLCVLSTRKITEADAAKLAAAIATNSTLQELYFSGHKLGQAGLDAFAECLAVNTTLKHLSIGEDALGDAGVAALSAGLARNAGSAVEVWDLEHKSIGLAGASALGGLLAANSRVSTR
;
A
#
# COMPACT_ATOMS: atom_id res chain seq x y z
N MET A 1 6.67 7.66 -11.66
CA MET A 1 6.43 6.67 -12.73
C MET A 1 4.97 6.28 -12.72
N VAL A 2 4.27 6.54 -13.83
CA VAL A 2 2.88 6.13 -14.00
C VAL A 2 2.88 4.83 -14.78
N TRP A 3 2.27 3.78 -14.23
CA TRP A 3 2.14 2.51 -14.93
C TRP A 3 0.96 2.60 -15.90
N GLY A 4 1.27 2.80 -17.20
CA GLY A 4 0.31 3.24 -18.22
C GLY A 4 0.33 2.51 -19.56
N THR A 5 1.29 1.62 -19.86
CA THR A 5 1.35 0.87 -21.14
C THR A 5 0.86 -0.58 -20.99
N ARG A 6 0.34 -1.23 -22.04
CA ARG A 6 -0.29 -2.58 -22.04
C ARG A 6 0.56 -3.74 -21.44
N ALA A 7 1.77 -3.48 -20.96
CA ALA A 7 2.63 -4.46 -20.31
C ALA A 7 2.01 -5.00 -19.01
N GLY A 8 2.26 -6.28 -18.73
CA GLY A 8 1.84 -6.96 -17.50
C GLY A 8 2.55 -6.44 -16.25
N VAL A 9 2.18 -6.96 -15.08
CA VAL A 9 2.78 -6.57 -13.79
C VAL A 9 4.29 -6.82 -13.77
N ASP A 10 4.79 -7.79 -14.53
CA ASP A 10 6.21 -8.15 -14.61
C ASP A 10 7.12 -6.99 -15.06
N ASP A 11 6.69 -6.14 -16.00
CA ASP A 11 7.47 -4.93 -16.39
C ASP A 11 7.62 -3.97 -15.21
N LEU A 12 6.58 -3.86 -14.39
CA LEU A 12 6.61 -3.04 -13.20
C LEU A 12 7.53 -3.65 -12.13
N LEU A 13 7.43 -4.96 -11.90
CA LEU A 13 8.30 -5.67 -10.96
C LEU A 13 9.77 -5.49 -11.35
N GLN A 14 10.08 -5.64 -12.65
CA GLN A 14 11.43 -5.42 -13.17
C GLN A 14 11.90 -3.99 -12.94
N LYS A 15 11.03 -2.98 -13.08
CA LYS A 15 11.38 -1.58 -12.81
C LYS A 15 11.57 -1.31 -11.33
N LEU A 16 10.75 -1.88 -10.46
CA LEU A 16 10.89 -1.81 -9.00
C LEU A 16 12.18 -2.46 -8.50
N GLN A 17 12.73 -3.44 -9.22
CA GLN A 17 14.04 -4.00 -8.91
C GLN A 17 15.21 -3.12 -9.34
N GLN A 18 15.00 -2.13 -10.21
CA GLN A 18 16.08 -1.24 -10.64
C GLN A 18 16.32 -0.15 -9.59
N PRO A 19 17.57 0.14 -9.21
CA PRO A 19 17.91 1.16 -8.20
C PRO A 19 17.59 2.60 -8.61
N LYS A 20 17.12 2.82 -9.85
CA LYS A 20 16.65 4.11 -10.39
C LYS A 20 15.15 4.10 -10.64
N THR A 21 14.37 3.41 -9.82
CA THR A 21 12.91 3.52 -9.93
C THR A 21 12.47 4.94 -9.56
N GLY A 22 11.47 5.47 -10.27
CA GLY A 22 10.89 6.75 -9.89
C GLY A 22 10.34 6.70 -8.46
N THR A 23 10.44 7.81 -7.73
CA THR A 23 10.01 7.94 -6.33
C THR A 23 8.50 7.77 -6.13
N SER A 24 7.71 7.88 -7.20
CA SER A 24 6.26 7.72 -7.16
C SER A 24 5.80 6.61 -8.10
N LEU A 25 4.87 5.76 -7.66
CA LEU A 25 4.24 4.70 -8.44
C LEU A 25 2.73 4.90 -8.41
N CYS A 26 2.12 5.07 -9.60
CA CYS A 26 0.67 5.10 -9.74
C CYS A 26 0.20 3.98 -10.67
N VAL A 27 -0.74 3.18 -10.18
CA VAL A 27 -1.34 2.04 -10.86
C VAL A 27 -2.82 2.33 -11.11
N LEU A 28 -3.14 2.59 -12.37
CA LEU A 28 -4.50 2.97 -12.78
C LEU A 28 -5.50 1.83 -12.55
N SER A 29 -6.67 2.14 -11.99
CA SER A 29 -7.78 1.22 -11.73
C SER A 29 -8.37 0.57 -12.99
N THR A 30 -8.04 1.10 -14.18
CA THR A 30 -8.40 0.50 -15.47
C THR A 30 -7.67 -0.82 -15.76
N ARG A 31 -6.76 -1.25 -14.88
CA ARG A 31 -6.01 -2.49 -14.99
C ARG A 31 -6.64 -3.59 -14.17
N LYS A 32 -6.72 -4.77 -14.78
CA LYS A 32 -7.11 -5.99 -14.08
C LYS A 32 -5.91 -6.51 -13.30
N ILE A 33 -5.74 -6.04 -12.08
CA ILE A 33 -4.81 -6.62 -11.10
C ILE A 33 -5.50 -7.81 -10.45
N THR A 34 -4.84 -8.96 -10.41
CA THR A 34 -5.28 -10.08 -9.58
C THR A 34 -4.67 -10.01 -8.19
N GLU A 35 -5.25 -10.70 -7.20
CA GLU A 35 -4.70 -10.79 -5.85
C GLU A 35 -3.24 -11.30 -5.83
N ALA A 36 -2.90 -12.21 -6.75
CA ALA A 36 -1.54 -12.72 -6.90
C ALA A 36 -0.58 -11.66 -7.42
N ASP A 37 -1.02 -10.81 -8.35
CA ASP A 37 -0.22 -9.70 -8.88
C ASP A 37 0.01 -8.65 -7.79
N ALA A 38 -1.01 -8.35 -6.99
CA ALA A 38 -0.90 -7.47 -5.83
C ALA A 38 0.13 -7.98 -4.81
N ALA A 39 0.14 -9.28 -4.52
CA ALA A 39 1.12 -9.87 -3.62
C ALA A 39 2.56 -9.75 -4.17
N LYS A 40 2.76 -9.99 -5.47
CA LYS A 40 4.08 -9.80 -6.12
C LYS A 40 4.53 -8.34 -6.05
N LEU A 41 3.60 -7.42 -6.28
CA LEU A 41 3.80 -5.97 -6.17
C LEU A 41 4.26 -5.58 -4.78
N ALA A 42 3.55 -6.04 -3.75
CA ALA A 42 3.89 -5.80 -2.35
C ALA A 42 5.30 -6.33 -2.03
N ALA A 43 5.64 -7.55 -2.46
CA ALA A 43 6.98 -8.10 -2.27
C ALA A 43 8.08 -7.27 -2.95
N ALA A 44 7.84 -6.79 -4.18
CA ALA A 44 8.80 -5.94 -4.86
C ALA A 44 8.99 -4.59 -4.15
N ILE A 45 7.89 -3.97 -3.70
CA ILE A 45 7.92 -2.70 -2.96
C ILE A 45 8.60 -2.88 -1.60
N ALA A 46 8.41 -4.00 -0.92
CA ALA A 46 9.07 -4.32 0.35
C ALA A 46 10.60 -4.28 0.22
N THR A 47 11.14 -4.71 -0.93
CA THR A 47 12.58 -4.68 -1.21
C THR A 47 13.06 -3.37 -1.83
N ASN A 48 12.15 -2.49 -2.26
CA ASN A 48 12.49 -1.23 -2.89
C ASN A 48 12.76 -0.15 -1.84
N SER A 49 13.94 0.47 -1.92
CA SER A 49 14.40 1.53 -1.01
C SER A 49 14.36 2.93 -1.62
N THR A 50 13.73 3.10 -2.77
CA THR A 50 13.65 4.37 -3.51
C THR A 50 12.23 4.91 -3.62
N LEU A 51 11.23 4.04 -3.54
CA LEU A 51 9.83 4.39 -3.68
C LEU A 51 9.34 5.10 -2.42
N GLN A 52 8.75 6.28 -2.63
CA GLN A 52 8.22 7.17 -1.61
C GLN A 52 6.70 7.35 -1.72
N GLU A 53 6.11 7.21 -2.91
CA GLU A 53 4.67 7.38 -3.11
C GLU A 53 4.08 6.18 -3.83
N LEU A 54 3.01 5.61 -3.29
CA LEU A 54 2.28 4.49 -3.88
C LEU A 54 0.79 4.83 -3.99
N TYR A 55 0.31 4.88 -5.23
CA TYR A 55 -1.10 5.03 -5.58
C TYR A 55 -1.59 3.74 -6.25
N PHE A 56 -2.30 2.93 -5.48
CA PHE A 56 -2.89 1.64 -5.82
C PHE A 56 -4.37 1.58 -5.40
N SER A 57 -5.06 2.71 -5.49
CA SER A 57 -6.49 2.83 -5.19
C SER A 57 -7.34 2.29 -6.35
N GLY A 58 -8.48 1.66 -6.02
CA GLY A 58 -9.46 1.16 -6.98
C GLY A 58 -9.15 -0.26 -7.51
N HIS A 59 -8.32 -1.03 -6.81
CA HIS A 59 -8.00 -2.43 -7.16
C HIS A 59 -8.52 -3.40 -6.13
N LYS A 60 -9.15 -4.48 -6.59
CA LYS A 60 -9.63 -5.58 -5.74
C LYS A 60 -8.46 -6.46 -5.31
N LEU A 61 -7.87 -6.13 -4.17
CA LEU A 61 -6.70 -6.82 -3.61
C LEU A 61 -7.06 -8.19 -3.02
N GLY A 62 -8.28 -8.34 -2.49
CA GLY A 62 -8.65 -9.47 -1.65
C GLY A 62 -7.86 -9.51 -0.33
N GLN A 63 -8.20 -10.45 0.55
CA GLN A 63 -7.53 -10.57 1.85
C GLN A 63 -6.03 -10.89 1.70
N ALA A 64 -5.68 -11.81 0.78
CA ALA A 64 -4.29 -12.20 0.56
C ALA A 64 -3.42 -11.04 0.05
N GLY A 65 -3.96 -10.19 -0.84
CA GLY A 65 -3.25 -9.00 -1.30
C GLY A 65 -3.05 -7.98 -0.17
N LEU A 66 -4.05 -7.80 0.70
CA LEU A 66 -3.98 -6.90 1.84
C LEU A 66 -2.96 -7.36 2.89
N ASP A 67 -2.94 -8.65 3.20
CA ASP A 67 -1.96 -9.23 4.12
C ASP A 67 -0.53 -9.10 3.56
N ALA A 68 -0.35 -9.29 2.25
CA ALA A 68 0.94 -9.07 1.61
C ALA A 68 1.39 -7.59 1.68
N PHE A 69 0.47 -6.65 1.48
CA PHE A 69 0.75 -5.22 1.67
C PHE A 69 1.05 -4.88 3.13
N ALA A 70 0.36 -5.50 4.09
CA ALA A 70 0.64 -5.30 5.52
C ALA A 70 2.08 -5.74 5.87
N GLU A 71 2.50 -6.92 5.41
CA GLU A 71 3.87 -7.40 5.61
C GLU A 71 4.90 -6.54 4.86
N CYS A 72 4.56 -6.02 3.68
CA CYS A 72 5.39 -5.04 2.98
C CYS A 72 5.58 -3.76 3.81
N LEU A 73 4.51 -3.21 4.36
CA LEU A 73 4.57 -2.00 5.19
C LEU A 73 5.29 -2.24 6.52
N ALA A 74 5.29 -3.48 7.01
CA ALA A 74 6.01 -3.88 8.22
C ALA A 74 7.54 -3.79 8.05
N VAL A 75 8.06 -3.82 6.82
CA VAL A 75 9.51 -3.78 6.52
C VAL A 75 9.94 -2.57 5.71
N ASN A 76 9.06 -1.97 4.91
CA ASN A 76 9.42 -0.83 4.06
C ASN A 76 9.51 0.46 4.88
N THR A 77 10.67 1.12 4.83
CA THR A 77 10.93 2.37 5.58
C THR A 77 11.10 3.58 4.67
N THR A 78 10.69 3.50 3.41
CA THR A 78 10.93 4.57 2.41
C THR A 78 9.66 5.19 1.88
N LEU A 79 8.55 4.46 1.90
CA LEU A 79 7.23 4.96 1.56
C LEU A 79 6.80 6.05 2.53
N LYS A 80 6.35 7.17 1.96
CA LYS A 80 5.82 8.36 2.63
C LYS A 80 4.34 8.56 2.36
N HIS A 81 3.91 8.36 1.12
CA HIS A 81 2.53 8.52 0.69
C HIS A 81 1.97 7.16 0.25
N LEU A 82 0.87 6.75 0.85
CA LEU A 82 0.21 5.47 0.60
C LEU A 82 -1.26 5.69 0.30
N SER A 83 -1.73 5.22 -0.85
CA SER A 83 -3.14 5.15 -1.22
C SER A 83 -3.39 3.77 -1.79
N ILE A 84 -4.00 2.86 -1.03
CA ILE A 84 -4.19 1.46 -1.43
C ILE A 84 -5.59 0.96 -1.10
N GLY A 85 -6.07 0.00 -1.89
CA GLY A 85 -7.35 -0.70 -1.66
C GLY A 85 -8.42 -0.34 -2.68
N GLU A 86 -9.48 -1.14 -2.73
CA GLU A 86 -10.70 -0.82 -3.47
C GLU A 86 -11.61 0.12 -2.67
N ASP A 87 -12.67 0.62 -3.29
CA ASP A 87 -13.66 1.50 -2.65
C ASP A 87 -14.34 0.84 -1.43
N ALA A 88 -14.27 -0.50 -1.36
CA ALA A 88 -14.75 -1.32 -0.27
C ALA A 88 -13.62 -2.09 0.44
N LEU A 89 -12.51 -1.41 0.75
CA LEU A 89 -11.45 -1.97 1.61
C LEU A 89 -12.01 -2.48 2.95
N GLY A 90 -12.92 -1.71 3.53
CA GLY A 90 -13.62 -2.05 4.76
C GLY A 90 -12.72 -2.11 6.01
N ASP A 91 -13.35 -2.42 7.14
CA ASP A 91 -12.68 -2.43 8.44
C ASP A 91 -11.56 -3.47 8.54
N ALA A 92 -11.76 -4.65 7.96
CA ALA A 92 -10.78 -5.73 7.99
C ALA A 92 -9.50 -5.37 7.23
N GLY A 93 -9.62 -4.76 6.04
CA GLY A 93 -8.48 -4.36 5.25
C GLY A 93 -7.67 -3.25 5.91
N VAL A 94 -8.36 -2.25 6.47
CA VAL A 94 -7.70 -1.18 7.24
C VAL A 94 -7.00 -1.75 8.48
N ALA A 95 -7.63 -2.66 9.20
CA ALA A 95 -7.02 -3.28 10.38
C ALA A 95 -5.75 -4.07 10.04
N ALA A 96 -5.76 -4.85 8.95
CA ALA A 96 -4.59 -5.60 8.50
C ALA A 96 -3.42 -4.67 8.15
N LEU A 97 -3.67 -3.66 7.33
CA LEU A 97 -2.65 -2.68 6.92
C LEU A 97 -2.13 -1.86 8.11
N SER A 98 -3.02 -1.50 9.02
CA SER A 98 -2.67 -0.79 10.26
C SER A 98 -1.77 -1.63 11.15
N ALA A 99 -2.06 -2.93 11.29
CA ALA A 99 -1.22 -3.84 12.06
C ALA A 99 0.19 -3.97 11.44
N GLY A 100 0.29 -4.01 10.11
CA GLY A 100 1.57 -3.99 9.40
C GLY A 100 2.38 -2.73 9.70
N LEU A 101 1.76 -1.55 9.56
CA LEU A 101 2.41 -0.27 9.87
C LEU A 101 2.81 -0.15 11.35
N ALA A 102 1.96 -0.60 12.27
CA ALA A 102 2.23 -0.57 13.71
C ALA A 102 3.45 -1.42 14.10
N ARG A 103 3.76 -2.47 13.33
CA ARG A 103 4.97 -3.29 13.53
C ARG A 103 6.24 -2.61 13.03
N ASN A 104 6.13 -1.62 12.17
CA ASN A 104 7.26 -0.89 11.62
C ASN A 104 7.48 0.44 12.34
N ALA A 105 8.26 0.41 13.42
CA ALA A 105 8.66 1.62 14.16
C ALA A 105 9.53 2.59 13.31
N GLY A 106 10.14 2.08 12.24
CA GLY A 106 10.94 2.86 11.28
C GLY A 106 10.15 3.33 10.06
N SER A 107 8.82 3.16 10.04
CA SER A 107 8.01 3.55 8.90
C SER A 107 8.16 5.04 8.59
N ALA A 108 8.36 5.35 7.33
CA ALA A 108 8.40 6.72 6.82
C ALA A 108 7.03 7.20 6.33
N VAL A 109 5.97 6.39 6.51
CA VAL A 109 4.63 6.74 6.01
C VAL A 109 4.13 7.95 6.78
N GLU A 110 4.00 9.06 6.06
CA GLU A 110 3.52 10.35 6.56
C GLU A 110 2.05 10.54 6.22
N VAL A 111 1.61 10.07 5.06
CA VAL A 111 0.23 10.22 4.57
C VAL A 111 -0.32 8.89 4.10
N TRP A 112 -1.40 8.45 4.73
CA TRP A 112 -2.22 7.33 4.27
C TRP A 112 -3.58 7.87 3.84
N ASP A 113 -3.83 7.84 2.54
CA ASP A 113 -5.10 8.20 1.92
C ASP A 113 -6.07 7.01 1.98
N LEU A 114 -7.13 7.21 2.74
CA LEU A 114 -8.21 6.26 2.99
C LEU A 114 -9.57 6.81 2.55
N GLU A 115 -9.56 7.83 1.70
CA GLU A 115 -10.78 8.43 1.17
C GLU A 115 -11.61 7.38 0.43
N HIS A 116 -12.92 7.39 0.70
CA HIS A 116 -13.90 6.52 0.05
C HIS A 116 -13.59 5.01 0.17
N LYS A 117 -12.98 4.57 1.27
CA LYS A 117 -12.67 3.14 1.54
C LYS A 117 -13.73 2.36 2.32
N SER A 118 -14.92 2.94 2.51
CA SER A 118 -16.04 2.36 3.28
C SER A 118 -15.62 1.88 4.67
N ILE A 119 -14.94 2.76 5.41
CA ILE A 119 -14.43 2.47 6.75
C ILE A 119 -15.52 2.76 7.79
N GLY A 120 -15.83 1.78 8.61
CA GLY A 120 -16.74 1.87 9.74
C GLY A 120 -16.02 2.18 11.05
N LEU A 121 -16.76 2.02 12.16
CA LEU A 121 -16.24 2.25 13.51
C LEU A 121 -15.06 1.36 13.87
N ALA A 122 -15.05 0.10 13.42
CA ALA A 122 -13.99 -0.84 13.76
C ALA A 122 -12.68 -0.48 13.02
N GLY A 123 -12.75 -0.09 11.75
CA GLY A 123 -11.59 0.39 11.00
C GLY A 123 -11.06 1.71 11.56
N ALA A 124 -11.92 2.64 11.92
CA ALA A 124 -11.52 3.88 12.60
C ALA A 124 -10.82 3.60 13.96
N SER A 125 -11.30 2.62 14.72
CA SER A 125 -10.63 2.19 15.96
C SER A 125 -9.24 1.60 15.69
N ALA A 126 -9.08 0.83 14.60
CA ALA A 126 -7.79 0.29 14.21
C ALA A 126 -6.81 1.39 13.81
N LEU A 127 -7.27 2.41 13.06
CA LEU A 127 -6.48 3.61 12.75
C LEU A 127 -6.10 4.37 14.02
N GLY A 128 -7.02 4.53 14.97
CA GLY A 128 -6.73 5.14 16.26
C GLY A 128 -5.61 4.40 17.01
N GLY A 129 -5.64 3.06 17.00
CA GLY A 129 -4.56 2.24 17.55
C GLY A 129 -3.23 2.41 16.82
N LEU A 130 -3.25 2.48 15.48
CA LEU A 130 -2.07 2.76 14.67
C LEU A 130 -1.48 4.14 14.99
N LEU A 131 -2.30 5.19 15.02
CA LEU A 131 -1.85 6.55 15.31
C LEU A 131 -1.30 6.68 16.74
N ALA A 132 -1.83 5.90 17.67
CA ALA A 132 -1.28 5.81 19.03
C ALA A 132 0.07 5.10 19.07
N ALA A 133 0.27 4.06 18.24
CA ALA A 133 1.54 3.33 18.13
C ALA A 133 2.59 4.07 17.27
N ASN A 134 2.15 4.87 16.31
CA ASN A 134 2.97 5.58 15.33
C ASN A 134 2.54 7.05 15.24
N SER A 135 3.35 7.93 15.81
CA SER A 135 3.13 9.38 15.83
C SER A 135 3.49 10.11 14.53
N ARG A 136 3.91 9.38 13.48
CA ARG A 136 4.33 9.94 12.18
C ARG A 136 3.30 9.81 11.08
N VAL A 137 2.38 8.85 11.19
CA VAL A 137 1.37 8.58 10.17
C VAL A 137 0.24 9.59 10.31
N SER A 138 -0.19 10.18 9.21
CA SER A 138 -1.40 10.99 9.11
C SER A 138 -2.36 10.32 8.15
N THR A 139 -3.58 10.05 8.59
CA THR A 139 -4.64 9.47 7.75
C THR A 139 -5.51 10.59 7.19
N ARG A 140 -5.76 10.59 5.89
CA ARG A 140 -6.71 11.49 5.23
C ARG A 140 -7.92 10.73 4.72
#